data_AF-A0A7X7J4H8-F1
#
_entry.id   AF-A0A7X7J4H8-F1
#
_cell.length_a   1.000
_cell.length_b   1.000
_cell.length_c   1.000
_cell.angle_alpha   90.00
_cell.angle_beta   90.00
_cell.angle_gamma   90.00
#
_symmetry.space_group_name_H-M   'P 1'
#
loop_
_entity.id
_entity.type
_entity.pdbx_description
1 polymer ?
#
loop_
_entity_poly.entity_id
_entity_poly.type
_entity_poly.pdbx_seq_one_letter_code
_entity_poly.pdbx_strand_id
1 'polypeptide(L)'
;MTEKLRINDSWVREIDGEMTFCGVLESYFDQLCVDNFWRSKVTHNNYLNDYNNRILPALIEQDLKPMSSFTKEDFHDAIERIKEAYQKGEYSEYTIRHYRHLIEVVVIVATEHGICENVLWGSCFTLPETIGAEEKRRELVKLKKSLTAEQELLVAERLLRDHKQPGTRFGILLMFALGLRNGEACAANFGDIREMSEANNLHVLMVYK
;
A
#
# COMPACT_ATOMS: atom_id res chain seq x y z
N MET A 1 -12.71 -17.71 -14.03
CA MET A 1 -12.35 -18.16 -12.67
C MET A 1 -11.13 -17.37 -12.25
N THR A 2 -11.31 -16.33 -11.43
CA THR A 2 -10.18 -15.63 -10.83
C THR A 2 -9.73 -16.47 -9.65
N GLU A 3 -8.58 -17.12 -9.79
CA GLU A 3 -7.90 -17.78 -8.68
C GLU A 3 -7.86 -16.81 -7.49
N LYS A 4 -8.36 -17.26 -6.33
CA LYS A 4 -8.16 -16.49 -5.10
C LYS A 4 -6.65 -16.43 -4.88
N LEU A 5 -6.08 -15.23 -4.94
CA LEU A 5 -4.71 -15.05 -4.47
C LEU A 5 -4.66 -15.56 -3.03
N ARG A 6 -3.70 -16.43 -2.76
CA ARG A 6 -3.39 -16.98 -1.44
C ARG A 6 -1.88 -17.04 -1.27
N ILE A 7 -1.40 -17.31 -0.06
CA ILE A 7 0.01 -17.59 0.16
C ILE A 7 0.40 -18.85 -0.61
N ASN A 8 1.55 -18.81 -1.29
CA ASN A 8 2.00 -19.89 -2.16
C ASN A 8 2.13 -21.20 -1.36
N ASP A 9 1.53 -22.29 -1.86
CA ASP A 9 1.49 -23.59 -1.20
C ASP A 9 2.88 -24.26 -1.09
N SER A 10 3.89 -23.76 -1.82
CA SER A 10 5.25 -24.32 -1.77
C SER A 10 5.98 -24.09 -0.44
N TRP A 11 5.53 -23.13 0.36
CA TRP A 11 6.15 -22.78 1.64
C TRP A 11 5.76 -23.76 2.76
N VAL A 12 6.63 -23.97 3.74
CA VAL A 12 6.35 -24.83 4.90
C VAL A 12 5.61 -24.00 5.95
N ARG A 13 4.51 -24.55 6.50
CA ARG A 13 3.68 -23.86 7.51
C ARG A 13 4.06 -24.23 8.95
N GLU A 14 4.52 -25.45 9.17
CA GLU A 14 4.85 -25.97 10.48
C GLU A 14 6.09 -26.87 10.40
N ILE A 15 6.93 -26.81 11.43
CA ILE A 15 8.10 -27.65 11.63
C ILE A 15 8.03 -28.18 13.05
N ASP A 16 8.00 -29.50 13.20
CA ASP A 16 7.90 -30.17 14.51
C ASP A 16 6.73 -29.70 15.40
N GLY A 17 5.63 -29.27 14.78
CA GLY A 17 4.42 -28.77 15.46
C GLY A 17 4.50 -27.29 15.86
N GLU A 18 5.58 -26.59 15.54
CA GLU A 18 5.71 -25.15 15.70
C GLU A 18 5.47 -24.42 14.38
N MET A 19 4.71 -23.32 14.42
CA MET A 19 4.41 -22.53 13.23
C MET A 19 5.65 -21.81 12.69
N THR A 20 5.86 -21.83 11.38
CA THR A 20 6.83 -20.98 10.68
C THR A 20 6.27 -19.57 10.49
N PHE A 21 7.09 -18.65 9.97
CA PHE A 21 6.60 -17.31 9.58
C PHE A 21 5.42 -17.41 8.59
N CYS A 22 5.53 -18.30 7.58
CA CYS A 22 4.45 -18.55 6.63
C CYS A 22 3.21 -19.14 7.32
N GLY A 23 3.39 -20.05 8.27
CA GLY A 23 2.31 -20.65 9.04
C GLY A 23 1.50 -19.62 9.83
N VAL A 24 2.18 -18.71 10.52
CA VAL A 24 1.53 -17.59 11.24
C VAL A 24 0.81 -16.69 10.25
N LEU A 25 1.49 -16.27 9.18
CA LEU A 25 0.92 -15.36 8.19
C LEU A 25 -0.39 -15.89 7.61
N GLU A 26 -0.44 -17.17 7.22
CA GLU A 26 -1.63 -17.77 6.63
C GLU A 26 -2.73 -18.00 7.67
N SER A 27 -2.38 -18.50 8.85
CA SER A 27 -3.35 -18.83 9.91
C SER A 27 -4.06 -17.59 10.45
N TYR A 28 -3.38 -16.46 10.48
CA TYR A 28 -3.89 -15.21 11.06
C TYR A 28 -4.06 -14.08 10.02
N PHE A 29 -4.07 -14.39 8.72
CA PHE A 29 -4.18 -13.36 7.68
C PHE A 29 -5.45 -12.51 7.80
N ASP A 30 -6.58 -13.15 8.10
CA ASP A 30 -7.85 -12.46 8.28
C ASP A 30 -7.82 -11.52 9.49
N GLN A 31 -7.19 -11.94 10.59
CA GLN A 31 -6.98 -11.11 11.78
C GLN A 31 -6.10 -9.90 11.43
N LEU A 32 -4.96 -10.13 10.77
CA LEU A 32 -4.06 -9.07 10.29
C LEU A 32 -4.82 -8.04 9.44
N CYS A 33 -5.69 -8.50 8.55
CA CYS A 33 -6.51 -7.63 7.71
C CYS A 33 -7.53 -6.80 8.50
N VAL A 34 -8.15 -7.39 9.52
CA VAL A 34 -9.13 -6.69 10.37
C VAL A 34 -8.43 -5.63 11.24
N ASP A 35 -7.37 -6.03 11.94
CA ASP A 35 -6.68 -5.18 12.93
C ASP A 35 -5.98 -3.98 12.26
N ASN A 36 -5.51 -4.16 11.03
CA ASN A 36 -4.84 -3.11 10.25
C ASN A 36 -5.75 -2.43 9.21
N PHE A 37 -7.06 -2.69 9.24
CA PHE A 37 -8.06 -2.07 8.36
C PHE A 37 -7.83 -2.31 6.85
N TRP A 38 -7.28 -3.47 6.47
CA TRP A 38 -7.03 -3.87 5.08
C TRP A 38 -8.30 -4.42 4.39
N ARG A 39 -9.39 -3.66 4.48
CA ARG A 39 -10.73 -4.12 4.08
C ARG A 39 -10.97 -4.16 2.57
N SER A 40 -10.15 -3.46 1.79
CA SER A 40 -10.35 -3.42 0.33
C SER A 40 -9.74 -4.67 -0.32
N LYS A 41 -10.47 -5.29 -1.25
CA LYS A 41 -9.99 -6.45 -2.01
C LYS A 41 -8.68 -6.16 -2.76
N VAL A 42 -8.48 -4.90 -3.18
CA VAL A 42 -7.25 -4.46 -3.83
C VAL A 42 -6.08 -4.47 -2.84
N THR A 43 -6.28 -3.90 -1.64
CA THR A 43 -5.28 -3.90 -0.58
C THR A 43 -4.90 -5.32 -0.17
N HIS A 44 -5.89 -6.16 0.07
CA HIS A 44 -5.72 -7.57 0.40
C HIS A 44 -4.86 -8.31 -0.64
N ASN A 45 -5.21 -8.19 -1.92
CA ASN A 45 -4.45 -8.84 -3.00
C ASN A 45 -3.03 -8.28 -3.16
N ASN A 46 -2.85 -6.96 -2.99
CA ASN A 46 -1.53 -6.35 -3.06
C ASN A 46 -0.62 -6.88 -1.95
N TYR A 47 -1.13 -7.04 -0.73
CA TYR A 47 -0.32 -7.53 0.38
C TYR A 47 0.00 -9.01 0.27
N LEU A 48 -0.95 -9.84 -0.17
CA LEU A 48 -0.64 -11.23 -0.52
C LEU A 48 0.45 -11.33 -1.60
N ASN A 49 0.40 -10.44 -2.58
CA ASN A 49 1.44 -10.36 -3.61
C ASN A 49 2.79 -9.91 -3.04
N ASP A 50 2.82 -8.94 -2.13
CA ASP A 50 4.03 -8.50 -1.45
C ASP A 50 4.63 -9.62 -0.59
N TYR A 51 3.81 -10.36 0.16
CA TYR A 51 4.27 -11.51 0.93
C TYR A 51 4.87 -12.60 0.04
N ASN A 52 4.14 -13.04 -0.99
CA ASN A 52 4.56 -14.13 -1.87
C ASN A 52 5.81 -13.81 -2.68
N ASN A 53 5.91 -12.60 -3.21
CA ASN A 53 6.91 -12.27 -4.21
C ASN A 53 8.09 -11.46 -3.67
N ARG A 54 7.99 -10.92 -2.44
CA ARG A 54 9.03 -10.07 -1.85
C ARG A 54 9.48 -10.57 -0.48
N ILE A 55 8.55 -10.72 0.47
CA ILE A 55 8.91 -10.97 1.87
C ILE A 55 9.31 -12.43 2.10
N LEU A 56 8.44 -13.40 1.76
CA LEU A 56 8.73 -14.82 1.97
C LEU A 56 10.00 -15.29 1.24
N PRO A 57 10.26 -14.90 -0.03
CA PRO A 57 11.52 -15.24 -0.69
C PRO A 57 12.77 -14.62 -0.04
N ALA A 58 12.63 -13.51 0.69
CA ALA A 58 13.75 -12.82 1.32
C ALA A 58 14.06 -13.31 2.74
N LEU A 59 13.08 -13.93 3.41
CA LEU A 59 13.25 -14.63 4.68
C LEU A 59 13.87 -16.01 4.42
N ILE A 60 15.20 -16.02 4.25
CA ILE A 60 15.97 -17.26 4.10
C ILE A 60 15.67 -18.19 5.28
N GLU A 61 15.58 -19.49 4.99
CA GLU A 61 15.30 -20.54 5.99
C GLU A 61 13.92 -20.46 6.66
N GLN A 62 12.99 -19.63 6.20
CA GLN A 62 11.64 -19.62 6.78
C GLN A 62 10.91 -20.97 6.67
N ASP A 63 11.31 -21.82 5.73
CA ASP A 63 10.84 -23.20 5.61
C ASP A 63 11.63 -24.22 6.46
N LEU A 64 12.69 -23.78 7.12
CA LEU A 64 13.65 -24.65 7.81
C LEU A 64 13.73 -24.37 9.32
N LYS A 65 13.15 -23.27 9.80
CA LYS A 65 13.05 -22.95 11.23
C LYS A 65 11.68 -22.40 11.63
N PRO A 66 11.22 -22.68 12.85
CA PRO A 66 9.97 -22.13 13.36
C PRO A 66 10.08 -20.62 13.64
N MET A 67 8.94 -19.94 13.69
CA MET A 67 8.82 -18.51 13.97
C MET A 67 9.50 -18.12 15.30
N SER A 68 9.42 -19.00 16.29
CA SER A 68 10.06 -18.87 17.60
C SER A 68 11.58 -18.69 17.55
N SER A 69 12.22 -19.20 16.49
CA SER A 69 13.67 -19.19 16.29
C SER A 69 14.18 -17.99 15.48
N PHE A 70 13.29 -17.12 14.98
CA PHE A 70 13.70 -15.94 14.24
C PHE A 70 14.27 -14.87 15.16
N THR A 71 15.41 -14.30 14.78
CA THR A 71 16.01 -13.15 15.46
C THR A 71 15.67 -11.84 14.75
N LYS A 72 16.00 -10.73 15.39
CA LYS A 72 15.90 -9.40 14.77
C LYS A 72 16.76 -9.29 13.51
N GLU A 73 17.94 -9.91 13.53
CA GLU A 73 18.90 -9.91 12.43
C GLU A 73 18.34 -10.63 11.20
N ASP A 74 17.61 -11.74 11.39
CA ASP A 74 16.95 -12.46 10.29
C ASP A 74 16.00 -11.56 9.49
N PHE A 75 15.18 -10.77 10.21
CA PHE A 75 14.25 -9.83 9.58
C PHE A 75 14.98 -8.64 8.95
N HIS A 76 16.05 -8.15 9.58
CA HIS A 76 16.86 -7.07 9.03
C HIS A 76 17.52 -7.49 7.70
N ASP A 77 18.12 -8.68 7.67
CA ASP A 77 18.74 -9.23 6.48
C ASP A 77 17.72 -9.46 5.36
N ALA A 78 16.50 -9.87 5.69
CA ALA A 78 15.42 -9.98 4.71
C ALA A 78 15.11 -8.62 4.05
N ILE A 79 15.09 -7.53 4.82
CA ILE A 79 14.89 -6.17 4.27
C ILE A 79 16.06 -5.77 3.35
N GLU A 80 17.30 -6.05 3.73
CA GLU A 80 18.46 -5.74 2.87
C GLU A 80 18.41 -6.56 1.56
N ARG A 81 18.05 -7.85 1.61
CA ARG A 81 17.82 -8.66 0.41
C ARG A 81 16.70 -8.11 -0.48
N ILE A 82 15.61 -7.62 0.11
CA ILE A 82 14.53 -6.97 -0.64
C ILE A 82 15.06 -5.73 -1.37
N LYS A 83 15.88 -4.90 -0.71
CA LYS A 83 16.52 -3.73 -1.35
C LYS A 83 17.40 -4.14 -2.52
N GLU A 84 18.24 -5.15 -2.33
CA GLU A 84 19.19 -5.64 -3.35
C GLU A 84 18.49 -6.30 -4.54
N ALA A 85 17.36 -6.99 -4.33
CA ALA A 85 16.62 -7.67 -5.38
C ALA A 85 15.95 -6.73 -6.39
N TYR A 86 15.94 -5.41 -6.14
CA TYR A 86 15.32 -4.44 -7.04
C TYR A 86 16.23 -4.10 -8.23
N GLN A 87 16.05 -4.82 -9.34
CA GLN A 87 16.86 -4.66 -10.55
C GLN A 87 16.78 -3.29 -11.24
N LYS A 88 15.78 -2.46 -10.90
CA LYS A 88 15.50 -1.17 -11.59
C LYS A 88 15.99 0.06 -10.82
N GLY A 89 16.76 -0.11 -9.75
CA GLY A 89 17.33 0.99 -8.96
C GLY A 89 17.19 0.74 -7.46
N GLU A 90 16.98 1.80 -6.68
CA GLU A 90 16.70 1.69 -5.24
C GLU A 90 15.21 1.87 -4.97
N TYR A 91 14.66 1.06 -4.07
CA TYR A 91 13.32 1.31 -3.53
C TYR A 91 13.27 2.66 -2.80
N SER A 92 12.10 3.30 -2.81
CA SER A 92 11.87 4.44 -1.91
C SER A 92 11.87 3.98 -0.46
N GLU A 93 12.29 4.84 0.48
CA GLU A 93 12.23 4.51 1.91
C GLU A 93 10.79 4.22 2.35
N TYR A 94 9.80 4.89 1.75
CA TYR A 94 8.39 4.56 1.97
C TYR A 94 8.06 3.09 1.62
N THR A 95 8.57 2.58 0.49
CA THR A 95 8.39 1.18 0.09
C THR A 95 9.09 0.22 1.04
N ILE A 96 10.29 0.55 1.51
CA ILE A 96 11.01 -0.27 2.49
C ILE A 96 10.27 -0.27 3.84
N ARG A 97 9.76 0.87 4.27
CA ARG A 97 8.94 1.00 5.48
C ARG A 97 7.66 0.19 5.38
N HIS A 98 7.04 0.13 4.20
CA HIS A 98 5.88 -0.73 3.95
C HIS A 98 6.23 -2.21 4.18
N TYR A 99 7.34 -2.72 3.65
CA TYR A 99 7.74 -4.11 3.91
C TYR A 99 8.11 -4.37 5.37
N ARG A 100 8.76 -3.42 6.06
CA ARG A 100 9.00 -3.51 7.51
C ARG A 100 7.69 -3.64 8.28
N HIS A 101 6.71 -2.79 7.97
CA HIS A 101 5.40 -2.84 8.60
C HIS A 101 4.69 -4.19 8.36
N LEU A 102 4.72 -4.72 7.12
CA LEU A 102 4.13 -6.01 6.81
C LEU A 102 4.79 -7.18 7.59
N ILE A 103 6.09 -7.13 7.86
CA ILE A 103 6.77 -8.11 8.70
C ILE A 103 6.37 -7.92 10.16
N GLU A 104 6.38 -6.68 10.64
CA GLU A 104 6.07 -6.32 12.03
C GLU A 104 4.70 -6.83 12.46
N VAL A 105 3.66 -6.62 11.65
CA VAL A 105 2.30 -7.05 12.01
C VAL A 105 2.19 -8.57 12.19
N VAL A 106 2.94 -9.35 11.41
CA VAL A 106 2.98 -10.82 11.56
C VAL A 106 3.65 -11.22 12.87
N VAL A 107 4.76 -10.55 13.24
CA VAL A 107 5.47 -10.80 14.50
C VAL A 107 4.60 -10.40 15.69
N ILE A 108 3.89 -9.26 15.63
CA ILE A 108 2.97 -8.81 16.69
C ILE A 108 1.90 -9.86 16.93
N VAL A 109 1.22 -10.31 15.87
CA VAL A 109 0.19 -11.35 15.99
C VAL A 109 0.77 -12.67 16.49
N ALA A 110 1.96 -13.08 16.04
CA ALA A 110 2.64 -14.25 16.59
C ALA A 110 2.88 -14.13 18.10
N THR A 111 3.31 -12.97 18.58
CA THR A 111 3.50 -12.72 20.01
C THR A 111 2.20 -12.70 20.79
N GLU A 112 1.14 -12.10 20.27
CA GLU A 112 -0.18 -12.08 20.92
C GLU A 112 -0.75 -13.49 21.13
N HIS A 113 -0.45 -14.41 20.20
CA HIS A 113 -0.83 -15.83 20.31
C HIS A 113 0.21 -16.69 21.03
N GLY A 114 1.27 -16.09 21.59
CA GLY A 114 2.30 -16.81 22.36
C GLY A 114 3.21 -17.72 21.54
N ILE A 115 3.32 -17.50 20.22
CA ILE A 115 4.12 -18.31 19.29
C ILE A 115 5.61 -17.93 19.36
N CYS A 116 5.91 -16.63 19.50
CA CYS A 116 7.28 -16.14 19.61
C CYS A 116 7.37 -14.88 20.49
N GLU A 117 8.57 -14.56 20.95
CA GLU A 117 8.83 -13.26 21.57
C GLU A 117 8.78 -12.13 20.53
N ASN A 118 8.46 -10.91 20.96
CA ASN A 118 8.48 -9.74 20.08
C ASN A 118 9.91 -9.23 19.90
N VAL A 119 10.69 -9.93 19.08
CA VAL A 119 12.09 -9.59 18.77
C VAL A 119 12.25 -8.27 18.01
N LEU A 120 11.15 -7.72 17.48
CA LEU A 120 11.13 -6.46 16.72
C LEU A 120 10.80 -5.23 17.58
N TRP A 121 10.49 -5.41 18.86
CA TRP A 121 10.20 -4.31 19.77
C TRP A 121 11.38 -3.33 19.88
N GLY A 122 11.12 -2.03 19.71
CA GLY A 122 12.14 -0.97 19.78
C GLY A 122 13.16 -0.98 18.64
N SER A 123 12.85 -1.64 17.52
CA SER A 123 13.69 -1.69 16.32
C SER A 123 13.24 -0.67 15.26
N CYS A 124 13.92 -0.65 14.10
CA CYS A 124 13.50 0.18 12.96
C CYS A 124 12.21 -0.31 12.27
N PHE A 125 11.69 -1.48 12.68
CA PHE A 125 10.39 -1.98 12.28
C PHE A 125 9.27 -1.27 13.06
N THR A 126 9.53 -0.98 14.34
CA THR A 126 8.65 -0.17 15.18
C THR A 126 8.67 1.26 14.64
N LEU A 127 7.54 1.68 14.07
CA LEU A 127 7.39 2.98 13.42
C LEU A 127 7.93 4.10 14.33
N PRO A 128 9.01 4.82 13.94
CA PRO A 128 9.29 6.09 14.58
C PRO A 128 8.19 7.07 14.16
N GLU A 129 7.66 7.82 15.14
CA GLU A 129 6.57 8.80 14.95
C GLU A 129 6.88 9.91 13.93
N THR A 130 8.14 10.06 13.48
CA THR A 130 8.51 11.17 12.61
C THR A 130 9.45 10.72 11.51
N ILE A 131 8.98 10.77 10.26
CA ILE A 131 9.86 10.90 9.10
C ILE A 131 10.68 12.17 9.34
N GLY A 132 12.00 12.05 9.40
CA GLY A 132 12.89 13.20 9.60
C GLY A 132 12.59 14.28 8.56
N ALA A 133 12.60 15.55 8.97
CA ALA A 133 12.24 16.67 8.10
C ALA A 133 13.07 16.72 6.79
N GLU A 134 14.28 16.18 6.81
CA GLU A 134 15.18 16.11 5.66
C GLU A 134 14.78 15.03 4.63
N GLU A 135 14.26 13.91 5.10
CA GLU A 135 13.80 12.81 4.24
C GLU A 135 12.50 13.17 3.53
N LYS A 136 11.59 13.83 4.26
CA LYS A 136 10.40 14.47 3.69
C LYS A 136 10.78 15.48 2.60
N ARG A 137 11.85 16.26 2.79
CA ARG A 137 12.38 17.17 1.76
C ARG A 137 12.94 16.42 0.56
N ARG A 138 13.70 15.33 0.75
CA ARG A 138 14.24 14.53 -0.36
C ARG A 138 13.14 13.90 -1.21
N GLU A 139 12.06 13.39 -0.60
CA GLU A 139 10.89 12.90 -1.34
C GLU A 139 10.13 14.02 -2.07
N LEU A 140 10.00 15.21 -1.46
CA LEU A 140 9.38 16.38 -2.08
C LEU A 140 10.15 16.87 -3.32
N VAL A 141 11.47 16.67 -3.36
CA VAL A 141 12.33 17.13 -4.47
C VAL A 141 12.28 16.16 -5.67
N LYS A 142 12.02 14.87 -5.46
CA LYS A 142 11.97 13.87 -6.55
C LYS A 142 10.73 13.97 -7.45
N LEU A 143 9.61 14.49 -6.95
CA LEU A 143 8.36 14.60 -7.70
C LEU A 143 7.82 16.03 -7.57
N LYS A 144 7.75 16.77 -8.69
CA LYS A 144 7.09 18.08 -8.73
C LYS A 144 5.59 17.87 -8.46
N LYS A 145 5.15 18.13 -7.22
CA LYS A 145 3.79 17.77 -6.76
C LYS A 145 2.68 18.65 -7.34
N SER A 146 3.03 19.81 -7.89
CA SER A 146 2.04 20.79 -8.36
C SER A 146 2.52 21.48 -9.64
N LEU A 147 1.56 21.85 -10.47
CA LEU A 147 1.77 22.74 -11.60
C LEU A 147 2.04 24.16 -11.08
N THR A 148 2.81 24.96 -11.82
CA THR A 148 2.88 26.41 -11.57
C THR A 148 1.64 27.10 -12.12
N ALA A 149 1.35 28.33 -11.68
CA ALA A 149 0.22 29.10 -12.21
C ALA A 149 0.23 29.23 -13.75
N GLU A 150 1.41 29.43 -14.34
CA GLU A 150 1.59 29.45 -15.80
C GLU A 150 1.26 28.09 -16.45
N GLN A 151 1.66 26.99 -15.82
CA GLN A 151 1.35 25.64 -16.31
C GLN A 151 -0.15 25.34 -16.17
N GLU A 152 -0.78 25.75 -15.08
CA GLU A 152 -2.23 25.62 -14.88
C GLU A 152 -3.02 26.40 -15.94
N LEU A 153 -2.59 27.63 -16.26
CA LEU A 153 -3.23 28.44 -17.30
C LEU A 153 -3.18 27.73 -18.66
N LEU A 154 -2.02 27.21 -19.06
CA LEU A 154 -1.86 26.46 -20.31
C LEU A 154 -2.73 25.20 -20.35
N VAL A 155 -2.84 24.49 -19.21
CA VAL A 155 -3.70 23.30 -19.10
C VAL A 155 -5.18 23.69 -19.22
N ALA A 156 -5.61 24.75 -18.52
CA ALA A 156 -6.99 25.24 -18.58
C ALA A 156 -7.36 25.69 -20.00
N GLU A 157 -6.52 26.50 -20.64
CA GLU A 157 -6.70 26.93 -22.04
C GLU A 157 -6.85 25.74 -22.99
N ARG A 158 -6.08 24.66 -22.75
CA ARG A 158 -6.11 23.48 -23.60
C ARG A 158 -7.36 22.62 -23.38
N LEU A 159 -7.79 22.45 -22.13
CA LEU A 159 -8.90 21.57 -21.75
C LEU A 159 -10.28 22.22 -21.89
N LEU A 160 -10.38 23.55 -21.79
CA LEU A 160 -11.64 24.29 -21.90
C LEU A 160 -11.97 24.71 -23.35
N ARG A 161 -11.05 24.52 -24.29
CA ARG A 161 -11.19 24.98 -25.68
C ARG A 161 -12.28 24.27 -26.48
N ASP A 162 -12.52 22.98 -26.22
CA ASP A 162 -13.43 22.17 -27.02
C ASP A 162 -14.36 21.33 -26.13
N HIS A 163 -15.65 21.62 -26.20
CA HIS A 163 -16.68 20.89 -25.46
C HIS A 163 -16.99 19.50 -26.05
N LYS A 164 -16.52 19.20 -27.26
CA LYS A 164 -16.63 17.88 -27.91
C LYS A 164 -15.34 17.07 -27.81
N GLN A 165 -14.46 17.43 -26.88
CA GLN A 165 -13.20 16.72 -26.68
C GLN A 165 -13.40 15.25 -26.31
N PRO A 166 -12.40 14.38 -26.58
CA PRO A 166 -12.45 12.98 -26.19
C PRO A 166 -12.67 12.79 -24.68
N GLY A 167 -13.35 11.71 -24.30
CA GLY A 167 -13.67 11.41 -22.90
C GLY A 167 -12.45 11.40 -21.97
N THR A 168 -11.27 11.00 -22.46
CA THR A 168 -10.03 11.06 -21.68
C THR A 168 -9.63 12.49 -21.30
N ARG A 169 -9.79 13.46 -22.20
CA ARG A 169 -9.53 14.88 -21.88
C ARG A 169 -10.60 15.46 -20.98
N PHE A 170 -11.85 15.03 -21.17
CA PHE A 170 -12.94 15.41 -20.29
C PHE A 170 -12.72 14.91 -18.85
N GLY A 171 -12.24 13.67 -18.69
CA GLY A 171 -11.83 13.12 -17.38
C GLY A 171 -10.71 13.94 -16.73
N ILE A 172 -9.67 14.32 -17.50
CA ILE A 172 -8.60 15.20 -17.00
C ILE A 172 -9.16 16.57 -16.59
N LEU A 173 -10.10 17.13 -17.35
CA LEU A 173 -10.77 18.40 -17.00
C LEU A 173 -11.54 18.27 -15.68
N LEU A 174 -12.27 17.18 -15.46
CA LEU A 174 -12.97 16.94 -14.20
C LEU A 174 -11.98 16.81 -13.03
N MET A 175 -10.90 16.06 -13.19
CA MET A 175 -9.84 15.94 -12.18
C MET A 175 -9.19 17.29 -11.87
N PHE A 176 -8.91 18.08 -12.91
CA PHE A 176 -8.27 19.39 -12.78
C PHE A 176 -9.18 20.43 -12.11
N ALA A 177 -10.45 20.51 -12.51
CA ALA A 177 -11.37 21.54 -12.04
C ALA A 177 -12.02 21.21 -10.68
N LEU A 178 -12.26 19.92 -10.40
CA LEU A 178 -13.00 19.47 -9.22
C LEU A 178 -12.13 18.71 -8.21
N GLY A 179 -10.83 18.51 -8.51
CA GLY A 179 -9.91 17.79 -7.63
C GLY A 179 -10.22 16.30 -7.50
N LEU A 180 -10.94 15.71 -8.46
CA LEU A 180 -11.30 14.30 -8.44
C LEU A 180 -10.08 13.40 -8.62
N ARG A 181 -10.07 12.26 -7.92
CA ARG A 181 -9.18 11.15 -8.25
C ARG A 181 -9.58 10.55 -9.59
N ASN A 182 -8.63 9.89 -10.25
CA ASN A 182 -8.88 9.24 -11.55
C ASN A 182 -10.11 8.30 -11.53
N GLY A 183 -10.22 7.46 -10.50
CA GLY A 183 -11.37 6.56 -10.36
C GLY A 183 -12.70 7.30 -10.17
N GLU A 184 -12.71 8.41 -9.43
CA GLU A 184 -13.89 9.24 -9.19
C GLU A 184 -14.32 9.93 -10.50
N ALA A 185 -13.38 10.48 -11.27
CA ALA A 185 -13.64 11.11 -12.56
C ALA A 185 -14.15 10.11 -13.62
N CYS A 186 -13.63 8.87 -13.62
CA CYS A 186 -14.09 7.82 -14.51
C CYS A 186 -15.48 7.26 -14.15
N ALA A 187 -15.85 7.29 -12.87
CA ALA A 187 -17.13 6.76 -12.38
C ALA A 187 -18.26 7.81 -12.40
N ALA A 188 -17.91 9.10 -12.49
CA ALA A 188 -18.87 10.19 -12.47
C ALA A 188 -19.92 10.06 -13.59
N ASN A 189 -21.18 10.19 -13.23
CA ASN A 189 -22.31 10.14 -14.14
C ASN A 189 -23.20 11.39 -13.98
N PHE A 190 -24.08 11.64 -14.97
CA PHE A 190 -24.98 12.81 -14.92
C PHE A 190 -26.01 12.74 -13.78
N GLY A 191 -26.35 11.54 -13.28
CA GLY A 191 -27.23 11.36 -12.12
C GLY A 191 -26.58 11.71 -10.79
N ASP A 192 -25.26 11.86 -10.75
CA ASP A 192 -24.51 12.33 -9.58
C ASP A 192 -24.57 13.84 -9.43
N ILE A 193 -25.02 14.57 -10.45
CA ILE A 193 -25.21 16.02 -10.41
C ILE A 193 -26.55 16.31 -9.72
N ARG A 194 -26.50 17.00 -8.59
CA ARG A 194 -27.69 17.35 -7.78
C ARG A 194 -27.77 18.84 -7.53
N GLU A 195 -28.99 19.36 -7.49
CA GLU A 195 -29.22 20.73 -7.06
C GLU A 195 -29.04 20.83 -5.53
N MET A 196 -28.35 21.87 -5.08
CA MET A 196 -28.16 22.16 -3.67
C MET A 196 -29.43 22.82 -3.12
N SER A 197 -30.15 22.13 -2.24
CA SER A 197 -31.48 22.52 -1.76
C SER A 197 -31.55 23.89 -1.07
N GLU A 198 -30.43 24.38 -0.55
CA GLU A 198 -30.36 25.64 0.22
C GLU A 198 -29.84 26.82 -0.61
N ALA A 199 -29.36 26.58 -1.83
CA ALA A 199 -28.83 27.61 -2.71
C ALA A 199 -29.44 27.44 -4.11
N ASN A 200 -30.56 28.13 -4.35
CA ASN A 200 -31.29 28.11 -5.62
C ASN A 200 -30.32 28.26 -6.81
N ASN A 201 -30.38 27.32 -7.76
CA ASN A 201 -29.57 27.24 -8.99
C ASN A 201 -28.11 26.77 -8.86
N LEU A 202 -27.63 26.29 -7.70
CA LEU A 202 -26.31 25.66 -7.62
C LEU A 202 -26.39 24.14 -7.79
N HIS A 203 -25.62 23.61 -8.72
CA HIS A 203 -25.48 22.17 -8.95
C HIS A 203 -24.14 21.67 -8.37
N VAL A 204 -24.17 20.53 -7.68
CA VAL A 204 -23.00 19.88 -7.10
C VAL A 204 -22.84 18.48 -7.66
N LEU A 205 -21.59 18.04 -7.82
CA LEU A 205 -21.28 16.65 -8.18
C LEU A 205 -21.11 15.83 -6.89
N MET A 206 -21.95 14.82 -6.70
CA MET A 206 -21.84 13.90 -5.58
C MET A 206 -20.74 12.88 -5.83
N VAL A 207 -19.72 12.85 -4.98
CA VAL A 207 -18.63 11.87 -5.04
C VAL A 207 -18.84 10.84 -3.93
N TYR A 208 -19.19 9.61 -4.30
CA TYR A 208 -19.31 8.50 -3.36
C TYR A 208 -17.95 7.84 -3.16
N LYS A 209 -17.60 7.55 -1.90
CA LYS A 209 -16.39 6.82 -1.51
C LYS A 209 -16.71 5.36 -1.22
#